data_AF-A0A7X6BNY0-F1
#
_entry.id   AF-A0A7X6BNY0-F1
#
_cell.length_a   1.000
_cell.length_b   1.000
_cell.length_c   1.000
_cell.angle_alpha   90.00
_cell.angle_beta   90.00
_cell.angle_gamma   90.00
#
_symmetry.space_group_name_H-M   'P 1'
#
loop_
_entity.id
_entity.type
_entity.pdbx_description
1 polymer ?
#
loop_
_entity_poly.entity_id
_entity_poly.type
_entity_poly.pdbx_seq_one_letter_code
_entity_poly.pdbx_strand_id
1 'polypeptide(L)' 'MKRLLILAAVSASLMSSACVTVIDASDSDDAWHGNNAQPFDEARDACRAEAGNRHNDAFRDCMAGKGWTRS' A
#
# COMPACT_ATOMS: atom_id res chain seq x y z
N MET A 1 -11.49 21.88 -35.38
CA MET A 1 -10.09 21.44 -35.18
C MET A 1 -9.56 21.97 -33.85
N LYS A 2 -9.36 21.14 -32.81
CA LYS A 2 -8.14 21.13 -31.96
C LYS A 2 -8.22 20.01 -30.89
N ARG A 3 -7.64 18.87 -31.28
CA ARG A 3 -6.84 17.88 -30.52
C ARG A 3 -7.12 17.72 -29.02
N LEU A 4 -7.82 16.63 -28.69
CA LEU A 4 -7.99 16.10 -27.35
C LEU A 4 -6.70 15.40 -26.87
N LEU A 5 -6.26 15.83 -25.69
CA LEU A 5 -5.67 15.05 -24.59
C LEU A 5 -4.51 14.11 -24.92
N ILE A 6 -3.29 14.64 -24.80
CA ILE A 6 -2.10 13.82 -24.57
C ILE A 6 -2.07 13.54 -23.06
N LEU A 7 -2.64 12.39 -22.65
CA LEU A 7 -2.35 11.83 -21.34
C LEU A 7 -0.92 11.28 -21.37
N ALA A 8 0.04 12.13 -21.00
CA ALA A 8 1.38 11.67 -20.67
C ALA A 8 1.30 10.87 -19.37
N ALA A 9 1.21 9.55 -19.48
CA ALA A 9 1.41 8.65 -18.36
C ALA A 9 2.86 8.78 -17.90
N VAL A 10 3.10 9.60 -16.87
CA VAL A 10 4.38 9.62 -16.16
C VAL A 10 4.54 8.25 -15.53
N SER A 11 5.39 7.42 -16.14
CA SER A 11 5.86 6.19 -15.54
C SER A 11 6.79 6.59 -14.39
N ALA A 12 6.27 6.64 -13.17
CA ALA A 12 7.08 6.79 -11.98
C ALA A 12 7.91 5.51 -11.80
N SER A 13 9.11 5.48 -12.38
CA SER A 13 10.11 4.47 -12.04
C SER A 13 10.68 4.78 -10.67
N LEU A 14 10.00 4.33 -9.62
CA LEU A 14 10.58 4.26 -8.28
C LEU A 14 11.67 3.20 -8.29
N MET A 15 12.90 3.63 -8.57
CA MET A 15 14.10 2.92 -8.11
C MET A 15 14.14 3.03 -6.58
N SER A 16 13.34 2.23 -5.89
CA SER A 16 13.53 1.99 -4.45
C SER A 16 14.69 1.01 -4.31
N SER A 17 15.90 1.56 -4.26
CA SER A 17 17.05 0.84 -3.72
C SER A 17 16.66 0.28 -2.35
N ALA A 18 16.83 -1.03 -2.20
CA ALA A 18 16.45 -1.81 -1.04
C ALA A 18 17.21 -1.37 0.23
N CYS A 19 16.72 -0.32 0.87
CA CYS A 19 16.87 -0.14 2.31
C CYS A 19 15.68 -0.90 2.91
N VAL A 20 15.93 -2.05 3.56
CA VAL A 20 14.90 -2.78 4.30
C VAL A 20 14.49 -1.92 5.49
N THR A 21 13.56 -1.00 5.27
CA THR A 21 12.93 -0.21 6.32
C THR A 21 11.84 -1.07 6.91
N VAL A 22 12.11 -1.71 8.05
CA VAL A 22 11.03 -2.24 8.89
C VAL A 22 10.29 -1.01 9.40
N ILE A 23 9.12 -0.74 8.82
CA ILE A 23 8.26 0.35 9.22
C ILE A 23 7.23 -0.24 10.17
N ASP A 24 7.25 0.21 11.42
CA ASP A 24 6.21 -0.06 12.39
C ASP A 24 5.13 1.02 12.23
N ALA A 25 3.91 0.61 11.90
CA ALA A 25 2.76 1.49 11.90
C ALA A 25 1.93 1.22 13.15
N SER A 26 2.21 1.95 14.23
CA SER A 26 1.49 1.83 15.50
C SER A 26 0.15 2.58 15.45
N ASP A 27 -0.76 2.18 14.56
CA ASP A 27 -2.12 2.72 14.52
C ASP A 27 -2.99 1.96 15.55
N SER A 28 -2.70 2.19 16.84
CA SER A 28 -3.44 1.88 18.09
C SER A 28 -4.08 0.49 18.34
N ASP A 29 -4.25 -0.41 17.39
CA ASP A 29 -4.88 -1.73 17.62
C ASP A 29 -4.25 -2.88 16.80
N ASP A 30 -3.54 -2.58 15.71
CA ASP A 30 -2.98 -3.59 14.82
C ASP A 30 -1.47 -3.33 14.62
N ALA A 31 -0.63 -4.16 15.26
CA ALA A 31 0.82 -4.12 15.06
C ALA A 31 1.15 -4.65 13.66
N TRP A 32 1.20 -3.73 12.68
CA TRP A 32 1.55 -4.02 11.31
C TRP A 32 3.04 -3.78 11.08
N HIS A 33 3.71 -4.79 10.56
CA HIS A 33 5.11 -4.78 10.21
C HIS A 33 5.28 -4.90 8.70
N GLY A 34 5.94 -3.90 8.11
CA GLY A 34 6.26 -3.90 6.68
C GLY A 34 7.68 -4.41 6.42
N ASN A 35 7.85 -5.33 5.48
CA ASN A 35 9.17 -5.71 4.95
C ASN A 35 9.20 -5.48 3.44
N ASN A 36 9.94 -4.46 2.99
CA ASN A 36 9.88 -3.99 1.60
C ASN A 36 8.43 -3.71 1.14
N ALA A 37 7.61 -3.22 2.07
CA ALA A 37 6.19 -3.00 1.87
C ALA A 37 5.91 -1.67 1.17
N GLN A 38 4.74 -1.57 0.53
CA GLN A 38 4.22 -0.27 0.11
C GLN A 38 4.01 0.65 1.33
N PRO A 39 4.03 1.99 1.18
CA PRO A 39 3.72 2.90 2.28
C PRO A 39 2.42 2.52 2.99
N PHE A 40 2.42 2.51 4.33
CA PHE A 40 1.33 1.93 5.13
C PHE A 40 -0.03 2.56 4.81
N ASP A 41 -0.10 3.90 4.80
CA ASP A 41 -1.35 4.62 4.55
C ASP A 41 -1.90 4.33 3.15
N GLU A 42 -1.04 4.29 2.13
CA GLU A 42 -1.44 3.97 0.76
C GLU A 42 -1.95 2.53 0.65
N ALA A 43 -1.25 1.59 1.30
CA ALA A 43 -1.65 0.20 1.35
C ALA A 43 -2.99 0.02 2.08
N ARG A 44 -3.14 0.64 3.25
CA ARG A 44 -4.34 0.63 4.08
C ARG A 44 -5.53 1.20 3.32
N ASP A 45 -5.37 2.36 2.69
CA ASP A 45 -6.47 3.06 2.03
C ASP A 45 -6.92 2.28 0.78
N ALA A 46 -5.98 1.74 0.00
CA ALA A 46 -6.28 0.85 -1.11
C ALA A 46 -7.01 -0.42 -0.65
N CYS A 47 -6.51 -1.10 0.39
CA CYS A 47 -7.14 -2.31 0.91
C CYS A 47 -8.49 -2.04 1.57
N ARG A 48 -8.68 -0.88 2.18
CA ARG A 48 -9.97 -0.46 2.74
C ARG A 48 -11.00 -0.21 1.64
N ALA A 49 -10.59 0.35 0.50
CA ALA A 49 -11.46 0.54 -0.65
C ALA A 49 -11.94 -0.80 -1.24
N GLU A 50 -11.10 -1.84 -1.23
CA GLU A 50 -11.44 -3.16 -1.77
C GLU A 50 -12.20 -4.04 -0.77
N ALA A 51 -11.72 -4.14 0.47
CA ALA A 51 -12.24 -5.06 1.48
C ALA A 51 -13.33 -4.46 2.38
N GLY A 52 -13.52 -3.13 2.35
CA GLY A 52 -14.51 -2.39 3.13
C GLY A 52 -14.19 -2.26 4.63
N ASN A 53 -13.97 -3.38 5.33
CA ASN A 53 -13.69 -3.44 6.77
C ASN A 53 -12.24 -3.87 7.05
N ARG A 54 -11.50 -3.08 7.84
CA ARG A 54 -10.11 -3.35 8.23
C ARG A 54 -9.88 -4.61 9.06
N HIS A 55 -10.94 -5.19 9.63
CA HIS A 55 -10.86 -6.34 10.53
C HIS A 55 -11.17 -7.68 9.86
N ASN A 56 -11.56 -7.70 8.58
CA ASN A 56 -11.86 -8.94 7.88
C ASN A 56 -10.58 -9.57 7.28
N ASP A 57 -10.65 -10.87 6.99
CA ASP A 57 -9.51 -11.59 6.41
C ASP A 57 -9.15 -11.06 5.01
N ALA A 58 -10.13 -10.59 4.24
CA ALA A 58 -9.90 -9.97 2.93
C ALA A 58 -8.97 -8.74 3.00
N PHE A 59 -9.13 -7.89 4.02
CA PHE A 59 -8.24 -6.76 4.26
C PHE A 59 -6.84 -7.23 4.63
N ARG A 60 -6.74 -8.27 5.46
CA ARG A 60 -5.44 -8.83 5.87
C ARG A 60 -4.69 -9.44 4.69
N ASP A 61 -5.38 -10.17 3.84
CA ASP A 61 -4.81 -10.77 2.63
C ASP A 61 -4.35 -9.69 1.64
N CYS A 62 -5.13 -8.62 1.48
CA CYS A 62 -4.73 -7.47 0.67
C CYS A 62 -3.46 -6.79 1.23
N MET A 63 -3.41 -6.55 2.55
CA MET A 63 -2.23 -5.96 3.21
C MET A 63 -1.00 -6.87 3.08
N ALA A 64 -1.17 -8.19 3.22
CA ALA A 64 -0.11 -9.17 3.01
C ALA A 64 0.44 -9.13 1.58
N GLY A 65 -0.44 -9.02 0.57
CA GLY A 65 -0.04 -8.82 -0.83
C GLY A 65 0.77 -7.54 -1.07
N LYS A 66 0.63 -6.54 -0.18
CA LYS A 66 1.38 -5.27 -0.22
C LYS A 66 2.65 -5.27 0.65
N GLY A 67 2.98 -6.40 1.27
CA GLY A 67 4.19 -6.58 2.08
C GLY A 67 4.01 -6.33 3.59
N TRP A 68 2.76 -6.21 4.06
CA TRP A 68 2.44 -5.96 5.46
C TRP A 68 2.02 -7.24 6.19
N THR A 69 2.62 -7.50 7.35
CA THR A 69 2.26 -8.63 8.22
C THR A 69 1.76 -8.10 9.56
N ARG A 70 0.68 -8.67 10.08
CA ARG A 70 0.13 -8.32 11.41
C ARG A 70 0.58 -9.35 12.45
N SER A 71 1.10 -8.89 13.59
CA SER A 71 1.44 -9.71 14.77
C SER A 71 0.42 -9.59 15.88
#